data_AF-A0A1F9HBR1-F1
#
_entry.id   AF-A0A1F9HBR1-F1
#
_cell.length_a   1.000
_cell.length_b   1.000
_cell.length_c   1.000
_cell.angle_alpha   90.00
_cell.angle_beta   90.00
_cell.angle_gamma   90.00
#
_symmetry.space_group_name_H-M   'P 1'
#
loop_
_entity.id
_entity.type
_entity.pdbx_description
1 polymer ?
#
loop_
_entity_poly.entity_id
_entity_poly.type
_entity_poly.pdbx_seq_one_letter_code
_entity_poly.pdbx_strand_id
1 'polypeptide(L)' 'MEVSESTLKTIPIKEEVVEPSEYLKRRDREKFNIESVQVLPPKLGQKDFGKIKIKYKLPVYKVVLGS' A
#
# COMPACT_ATOMS: atom_id res chain seq x y z
N MET A 1 37.31 2.89 5.47
CA MET A 1 35.91 3.18 5.83
C MET A 1 35.05 2.50 4.78
N GLU A 2 34.66 1.25 4.99
CA GLU A 2 33.75 0.56 4.09
C GLU A 2 32.34 1.06 4.39
N VAL A 3 31.77 1.81 3.46
CA VAL A 3 30.35 2.15 3.48
C VAL A 3 29.62 0.88 3.06
N SER A 4 29.04 0.14 3.99
CA SER A 4 28.23 -1.04 3.66
C SER A 4 26.98 -0.56 2.92
N GLU A 5 26.99 -0.61 1.59
CA GLU A 5 25.82 -0.29 0.77
C GLU A 5 24.73 -1.35 0.99
N SER A 6 23.81 -1.08 1.93
CA SER A 6 22.61 -1.88 2.08
C SER A 6 21.70 -1.62 0.88
N THR A 7 21.76 -2.50 -0.11
CA THR A 7 20.89 -2.42 -1.30
C THR A 7 19.43 -2.52 -0.86
N LEU A 8 18.65 -1.45 -1.05
CA LEU A 8 17.21 -1.44 -0.78
C LEU A 8 16.47 -2.24 -1.86
N LYS A 9 15.78 -3.31 -1.45
CA LYS A 9 14.89 -4.06 -2.34
C LYS A 9 13.51 -3.41 -2.33
N THR A 10 12.97 -3.13 -3.51
CA THR A 10 11.61 -2.58 -3.65
C THR A 10 10.72 -3.50 -4.46
N ILE A 11 9.45 -3.59 -4.08
CA ILE A 11 8.41 -4.31 -4.84
C ILE A 11 7.40 -3.32 -5.43
N PRO A 12 7.02 -3.47 -6.70
CA PRO A 12 5.94 -2.68 -7.29
C PRO A 12 4.58 -3.20 -6.83
N ILE A 13 3.74 -2.30 -6.33
CA ILE A 13 2.40 -2.61 -5.83
C ILE A 13 1.38 -1.83 -6.64
N LYS A 14 0.46 -2.54 -7.31
CA LYS A 14 -0.68 -1.95 -8.03
C LYS A 14 -1.95 -1.89 -7.19
N GLU A 15 -2.10 -2.83 -6.27
CA GLU A 15 -3.25 -2.92 -5.38
C GLU A 15 -2.79 -3.27 -3.98
N GLU A 16 -3.39 -2.63 -2.99
CA GLU A 16 -3.14 -2.95 -1.58
C GLU A 16 -4.39 -2.75 -0.73
N VAL A 17 -4.39 -3.39 0.44
CA VAL A 17 -5.43 -3.24 1.45
C VAL A 17 -4.79 -2.58 2.66
N VAL A 18 -5.38 -1.48 3.12
CA VAL A 18 -4.88 -0.68 4.24
C VAL A 18 -6.01 -0.39 5.23
N GLU A 19 -5.62 -0.02 6.44
CA GLU A 19 -6.55 0.52 7.43
C GLU A 19 -7.10 1.90 6.98
N PRO A 20 -8.33 2.27 7.38
CA PRO A 20 -8.89 3.58 7.03
C PRO A 20 -8.02 4.77 7.46
N SER A 21 -7.40 4.68 8.63
CA SER A 21 -6.51 5.72 9.15
C SER A 21 -5.28 5.92 8.27
N GLU A 22 -4.74 4.84 7.71
CA GLU A 22 -3.59 4.88 6.81
C GLU A 22 -3.99 5.44 5.44
N TYR A 23 -5.16 5.04 4.93
CA TYR A 23 -5.71 5.64 3.70
C TYR A 23 -5.86 7.15 3.84
N LEU A 24 -6.39 7.66 4.95
CA LEU A 24 -6.57 9.10 5.15
C LEU A 24 -5.24 9.87 5.11
N LYS A 25 -4.17 9.31 5.69
CA LYS A 25 -2.83 9.92 5.63
C LYS A 25 -2.27 9.97 4.20
N ARG A 26 -2.56 8.94 3.39
CA ARG A 26 -2.05 8.82 2.02
C ARG A 26 -2.90 9.58 1.00
N ARG A 27 -4.20 9.72 1.26
CA ARG A 27 -5.17 10.34 0.35
C ARG A 27 -4.68 11.70 -0.16
N ASP A 28 -4.16 12.53 0.73
CA ASP A 28 -3.74 13.89 0.37
C ASP A 28 -2.43 13.92 -0.43
N ARG A 29 -1.54 12.94 -0.20
CA ARG A 29 -0.24 12.85 -0.87
C ARG A 29 -0.30 12.15 -2.23
N GLU A 30 -1.15 11.14 -2.35
CA GLU A 30 -1.16 10.20 -3.49
C GLU A 30 -2.40 10.32 -4.37
N LYS A 31 -3.29 11.28 -4.10
CA LYS A 31 -4.61 11.44 -4.76
C LYS A 31 -4.57 11.26 -6.28
N PHE A 32 -3.54 11.80 -6.93
CA PHE A 32 -3.42 11.81 -8.39
C PHE A 32 -3.15 10.42 -8.99
N ASN A 33 -2.48 9.54 -8.23
CA ASN A 33 -2.12 8.19 -8.65
C ASN A 33 -3.14 7.12 -8.22
N ILE A 34 -4.18 7.47 -7.45
CA ILE A 34 -5.24 6.54 -7.08
C ILE A 34 -6.20 6.40 -8.28
N GLU A 35 -6.40 5.17 -8.75
CA GLU A 35 -7.37 4.81 -9.79
C GLU A 35 -8.75 4.60 -9.17
N SER A 36 -8.83 3.80 -8.10
CA SER A 36 -10.08 3.51 -7.40
C SER A 36 -9.86 3.13 -5.95
N VAL A 37 -10.92 3.24 -5.17
CA VAL A 37 -10.95 2.92 -3.74
C VAL A 37 -12.22 2.15 -3.44
N GLN A 38 -12.09 1.06 -2.68
CA GLN A 38 -13.21 0.22 -2.24
C GLN A 38 -13.11 -0.05 -0.75
N VAL A 39 -14.19 0.20 -0.01
CA VAL A 39 -14.34 -0.29 1.36
C VAL A 39 -14.69 -1.78 1.28
N LEU A 40 -13.90 -2.63 1.94
CA LEU A 40 -14.08 -4.07 1.87
C LEU A 40 -15.30 -4.50 2.71
N PRO A 41 -16.30 -5.17 2.09
CA PRO A 41 -17.47 -5.66 2.78
C PRO A 41 -17.12 -6.84 3.69
N PRO A 42 -18.00 -7.20 4.63
CA PRO A 42 -17.76 -8.35 5.48
C PRO A 42 -17.88 -9.62 4.63
N LYS A 43 -16.88 -10.49 4.71
CA LYS A 43 -16.87 -11.80 4.04
C LYS A 43 -16.43 -12.87 5.03
N LEU A 44 -17.19 -13.96 5.09
CA LEU A 44 -16.87 -15.10 5.96
C LEU A 44 -15.46 -15.61 5.64
N GLY A 45 -14.66 -15.83 6.69
CA GLY A 45 -13.26 -16.27 6.58
C GLY A 45 -12.25 -15.20 6.21
N GLN A 46 -12.65 -13.94 5.99
CA GLN A 46 -11.73 -12.81 5.75
C GLN A 46 -11.69 -11.86 6.94
N LYS A 47 -10.48 -11.38 7.28
CA LYS A 47 -10.23 -10.45 8.40
C LYS A 47 -10.07 -8.99 7.95
N ASP A 48 -10.53 -8.68 6.74
CA ASP A 48 -10.30 -7.37 6.10
C ASP A 48 -11.57 -6.51 6.03
N PHE A 49 -12.63 -6.90 6.74
CA PHE A 49 -13.85 -6.09 6.83
C PHE A 49 -13.54 -4.67 7.30
N GLY A 50 -14.07 -3.68 6.59
CA GLY A 50 -13.89 -2.26 6.93
C GLY A 50 -12.55 -1.68 6.50
N LYS A 51 -11.60 -2.50 6.01
CA LYS A 51 -10.36 -2.00 5.41
C LYS A 51 -10.64 -1.38 4.04
N ILE A 52 -9.67 -0.60 3.58
CA ILE A 52 -9.75 0.10 2.31
C ILE A 52 -8.80 -0.57 1.32
N LYS A 53 -9.37 -1.07 0.22
CA LYS A 53 -8.62 -1.50 -0.95
C LYS A 53 -8.36 -0.31 -1.86
N ILE A 54 -7.10 -0.06 -2.15
CA ILE A 54 -6.63 1.00 -3.06
C ILE A 54 -6.11 0.33 -4.32
N LYS A 55 -6.53 0.84 -5.48
CA LYS A 55 -5.94 0.52 -6.78
C LYS A 55 -5.23 1.75 -7.34
N TYR A 56 -4.00 1.58 -7.79
CA TYR A 56 -3.17 2.66 -8.32
C TYR A 56 -3.11 2.66 -9.85
N LYS A 57 -3.06 3.85 -10.46
CA LYS A 57 -2.88 4.04 -11.91
C LYS A 57 -1.49 3.58 -12.35
N LEU A 58 -0.47 4.01 -11.60
CA LEU A 58 0.93 3.59 -11.73
C LEU A 58 1.37 2.85 -10.47
N PRO A 59 2.19 1.78 -10.59
CA PRO A 59 2.64 1.03 -9.41
C PRO A 59 3.38 1.91 -8.40
N VAL A 60 3.09 1.71 -7.11
CA VAL A 60 3.86 2.32 -6.01
C VAL A 60 4.93 1.33 -5.57
N TYR A 61 6.18 1.79 -5.47
CA TYR A 61 7.29 0.95 -5.05
C TYR A 61 7.47 1.01 -3.54
N LYS A 62 7.36 -0.13 -2.86
CA LYS A 62 7.59 -0.22 -1.42
C LYS A 62 8.87 -0.95 -1.11
N VAL A 63 9.63 -0.40 -0.17
CA VAL A 63 10.85 -1.02 0.36
C VAL A 63 10.46 -2.24 1.19
N VAL A 64 11.09 -3.38 0.88
CA VAL A 64 11.05 -4.57 1.72
C VAL A 64 12.40 -4.63 2.42
N LEU A 65 12.42 -4.32 3.70
CA LEU A 65 13.60 -4.58 4.53
C LEU A 65 13.66 -6.10 4.71
N GLY A 66 14.71 -6.72 4.16
CA GLY A 66 14.98 -8.13 4.44
C GLY A 66 15.26 -8.27 5.93
N SER A 67 14.37 -8.94 6.65
CA SER A 67 14.58 -9.43 8.01
C SER A 67 15.58 -10.57 8.04
#